data_AF-A0AAD5A0X0-F1
#
_entry.id   AF-A0AAD5A0X0-F1
#
_cell.length_a   1.000
_cell.length_b   1.000
_cell.length_c   1.000
_cell.angle_alpha   90.00
_cell.angle_beta   90.00
_cell.angle_gamma   90.00
#
_symmetry.space_group_name_H-M   'P 1'
#
loop_
_entity.id
_entity.type
_entity.pdbx_description
1 polymer ?
#
loop_
_entity_poly.entity_id
_entity_poly.type
_entity_poly.pdbx_seq_one_letter_code
_entity_poly.pdbx_strand_id
1 'polypeptide(L)'
;KNSFFHLRNISKLRNMFMSDAEKLVHAFMTSRIDYCNVLLGGCPASLINKLLLVQNAAARVLTRARKYDHITPILSSLHWLPVKFQIHYNLLLLTYKTLNGLSPCIFSLLTRYNPSRFLRSQNSGLLVVPRIAKSTKGGRTFSHLAPKLWNSLPDGVRGSDTLSQFKCRLKTYVCSEFY
;
A
#
# COMPACT_ATOMS: atom_id res chain seq x y z
N LYS A 1 5.38 -0.74 -20.73
CA LYS A 1 6.13 -1.40 -21.82
C LYS A 1 7.55 -1.75 -21.38
N ASN A 2 8.33 -0.82 -20.82
CA ASN A 2 9.68 -1.10 -20.29
C ASN A 2 9.72 -2.15 -19.17
N SER A 3 8.72 -2.21 -18.28
CA SER A 3 8.74 -3.17 -17.17
C SER A 3 8.74 -4.63 -17.64
N PHE A 4 7.91 -4.97 -18.63
CA PHE A 4 7.89 -6.33 -19.19
C PHE A 4 9.15 -6.67 -19.99
N PHE A 5 9.82 -5.67 -20.58
CA PHE A 5 11.11 -5.85 -21.22
C PHE A 5 12.18 -6.28 -20.19
N HIS A 6 12.28 -5.57 -19.06
CA HIS A 6 13.19 -5.95 -17.98
C HIS A 6 12.86 -7.34 -17.40
N LEU A 7 11.57 -7.66 -17.20
CA LEU A 7 11.17 -9.00 -16.72
C LEU A 7 11.58 -10.12 -17.67
N ARG A 8 11.50 -9.93 -18.99
CA ARG A 8 11.96 -10.91 -19.97
C ARG A 8 13.47 -11.11 -19.90
N ASN A 9 14.23 -10.03 -19.72
CA ASN A 9 15.69 -10.13 -19.58
C ASN A 9 16.08 -10.84 -18.28
N ILE A 10 15.42 -10.52 -17.16
CA ILE A 10 15.60 -11.22 -15.90
C ILE A 10 15.26 -12.70 -16.05
N SER A 11 14.16 -13.04 -16.72
CA SER A 11 13.77 -14.43 -16.98
C SER A 11 14.84 -15.23 -17.75
N LYS A 12 15.58 -14.59 -18.67
CA LYS A 12 16.67 -15.22 -19.42
C LYS A 12 17.91 -15.45 -18.54
N LEU A 13 18.27 -14.45 -17.73
CA LEU A 13 19.47 -14.47 -16.89
C LEU A 13 19.27 -15.24 -15.57
N ARG A 14 18.02 -15.52 -15.20
CA ARG A 14 17.66 -16.10 -13.90
C ARG A 14 18.33 -17.43 -13.59
N ASN A 15 18.53 -18.28 -14.60
CA ASN A 15 19.15 -19.58 -14.41
C ASN A 15 20.61 -19.48 -13.94
N MET A 16 21.27 -18.35 -14.20
CA MET A 16 22.64 -18.08 -13.77
C MET A 16 22.69 -17.43 -12.38
N PHE A 17 21.62 -16.76 -11.94
CA PHE A 17 21.59 -15.91 -10.75
C PHE A 17 20.37 -16.19 -9.87
N MET A 18 20.10 -17.47 -9.55
CA MET A 18 18.89 -17.85 -8.78
C MET A 18 18.79 -17.12 -7.43
N SER A 19 19.91 -16.91 -6.73
CA SER A 19 19.99 -16.18 -5.46
C SER A 19 19.83 -14.66 -5.59
N ASP A 20 20.22 -14.08 -6.73
CA ASP A 20 20.22 -12.62 -6.95
C ASP A 20 19.05 -12.14 -7.82
N ALA A 21 18.30 -13.05 -8.42
CA ALA A 21 17.12 -12.73 -9.23
C ALA A 21 16.07 -11.96 -8.43
N GLU A 22 15.88 -12.31 -7.16
CA GLU A 22 14.99 -11.57 -6.25
C GLU A 22 15.46 -10.13 -6.06
N LYS A 23 16.76 -9.91 -5.83
CA LYS A 23 17.36 -8.58 -5.70
C LYS A 23 17.18 -7.76 -6.98
N LEU A 24 17.35 -8.37 -8.16
CA LEU A 24 17.13 -7.71 -9.44
C LEU A 24 15.66 -7.31 -9.63
N VAL A 25 14.72 -8.19 -9.29
CA VAL A 25 13.30 -7.85 -9.35
C VAL A 25 12.99 -6.70 -8.40
N HIS A 26 13.54 -6.71 -7.18
CA HIS A 26 13.35 -5.61 -6.25
C HIS A 26 13.94 -4.28 -6.76
N ALA A 27 15.17 -4.32 -7.27
CA ALA A 27 15.86 -3.15 -7.79
C ALA A 27 15.16 -2.51 -8.99
N PHE A 28 14.59 -3.32 -9.91
CA PHE A 28 13.99 -2.81 -11.15
C PHE A 28 12.47 -2.62 -11.08
N MET A 29 11.76 -3.40 -10.27
CA MET A 29 10.28 -3.39 -10.19
C MET A 29 9.78 -2.74 -8.91
N THR A 30 10.10 -3.31 -7.73
CA THR A 30 9.48 -2.83 -6.48
C THR A 30 9.92 -1.41 -6.16
N SER A 31 11.20 -1.06 -6.35
CA SER A 31 11.68 0.32 -6.15
C SER A 31 10.84 1.39 -6.87
N ARG A 32 10.43 1.10 -8.13
CA ARG A 32 9.64 2.01 -8.95
C ARG A 32 8.17 2.03 -8.57
N ILE A 33 7.63 0.89 -8.14
CA ILE A 33 6.26 0.81 -7.61
C ILE A 33 6.19 1.57 -6.28
N ASP A 34 7.19 1.40 -5.41
CA ASP A 34 7.24 1.97 -4.07
C ASP A 34 7.44 3.48 -4.05
N TYR A 35 8.19 4.05 -4.99
CA TYR A 35 8.53 5.48 -5.04
C TYR A 35 7.31 6.42 -5.04
N CYS A 36 6.19 6.02 -5.65
CA CYS A 36 4.99 6.87 -5.80
C CYS A 36 3.70 6.25 -5.23
N ASN A 37 3.81 5.25 -4.34
CA ASN A 37 2.66 4.46 -3.89
C ASN A 37 1.51 5.31 -3.29
N VAL A 38 1.81 6.40 -2.58
CA VAL A 38 0.78 7.30 -2.03
C VAL A 38 0.00 8.01 -3.13
N LEU A 39 0.69 8.51 -4.17
CA LEU A 39 0.05 9.18 -5.31
C LEU A 39 -0.82 8.21 -6.13
N LEU A 40 -0.40 6.94 -6.20
CA LEU A 40 -1.15 5.88 -6.88
C LEU A 40 -2.52 5.59 -6.23
N GLY A 41 -2.72 5.94 -4.95
CA GLY A 41 -4.03 5.85 -4.31
C GLY A 41 -5.12 6.67 -5.02
N GLY A 42 -4.74 7.76 -5.69
CA GLY A 42 -5.64 8.59 -6.48
C GLY A 42 -5.97 8.03 -7.88
N CYS A 43 -5.26 7.00 -8.32
CA CYS A 43 -5.37 6.50 -9.69
C CYS A 43 -6.62 5.63 -9.91
N PRO A 44 -7.11 5.52 -11.16
CA PRO A 44 -8.18 4.58 -11.48
C PRO A 44 -7.72 3.13 -11.30
N ALA A 45 -8.65 2.27 -10.90
CA ALA A 45 -8.40 0.84 -10.71
C ALA A 45 -7.79 0.16 -11.95
N SER A 46 -8.13 0.62 -13.15
CA SER A 46 -7.52 0.11 -14.39
C SER A 46 -6.01 0.32 -14.47
N LEU A 47 -5.49 1.42 -13.93
CA LEU A 47 -4.04 1.69 -13.89
C LEU A 47 -3.37 0.85 -12.79
N ILE A 48 -3.99 0.76 -11.61
CA ILE A 48 -3.50 -0.10 -10.52
C ILE A 48 -3.46 -1.56 -10.96
N ASN A 49 -4.46 -2.03 -11.70
CA ASN A 49 -4.49 -3.38 -12.25
C ASN A 49 -3.33 -3.64 -13.21
N LYS A 50 -2.90 -2.66 -14.01
CA LYS A 50 -1.71 -2.81 -14.86
C LYS A 50 -0.44 -3.02 -14.03
N LEU A 51 -0.32 -2.33 -12.90
CA LEU A 51 0.81 -2.52 -11.97
C LEU A 51 0.76 -3.89 -11.29
N LEU A 52 -0.43 -4.33 -10.87
CA LEU A 52 -0.64 -5.66 -10.32
C LEU A 52 -0.25 -6.76 -11.32
N LEU A 53 -0.59 -6.60 -12.60
CA LEU A 53 -0.16 -7.55 -13.64
C LEU A 53 1.35 -7.63 -13.78
N VAL A 54 2.07 -6.51 -13.64
CA VAL A 54 3.54 -6.49 -13.66
C VAL A 54 4.11 -7.20 -12.43
N GLN A 55 3.57 -6.94 -11.24
CA GLN A 55 3.98 -7.63 -10.01
C GLN A 55 3.74 -9.14 -10.10
N ASN A 56 2.56 -9.54 -10.57
CA ASN A 56 2.20 -10.95 -10.72
C ASN A 56 3.12 -11.65 -11.73
N ALA A 57 3.42 -10.98 -12.84
CA ALA A 57 4.38 -11.50 -13.81
C ALA A 57 5.78 -11.64 -13.19
N ALA A 58 6.22 -10.67 -12.40
CA ALA A 58 7.51 -10.71 -11.71
C ALA A 58 7.58 -11.88 -10.70
N ALA A 59 6.53 -12.08 -9.91
CA ALA A 59 6.42 -13.18 -8.97
C ALA A 59 6.49 -14.55 -9.68
N ARG A 60 5.76 -14.71 -10.80
CA ARG A 60 5.82 -15.94 -11.61
C ARG A 60 7.19 -16.16 -12.24
N VAL A 61 7.83 -15.10 -12.73
CA VAL A 61 9.20 -15.15 -13.26
C VAL A 61 10.19 -15.55 -12.18
N LEU A 62 9.94 -15.27 -10.90
CA LEU A 62 10.80 -15.71 -9.80
C LEU A 62 10.54 -17.17 -9.41
N THR A 63 9.27 -17.58 -9.29
CA THR A 63 8.89 -18.92 -8.80
C THR A 63 8.80 -20.02 -9.87
N ARG A 64 8.94 -19.69 -11.16
CA ARG A 64 8.65 -20.61 -12.30
C ARG A 64 7.20 -21.09 -12.35
N ALA A 65 6.29 -20.38 -11.70
CA ALA A 65 4.88 -20.69 -11.81
C ALA A 65 4.40 -20.54 -13.25
N ARG A 66 3.51 -21.43 -13.67
CA ARG A 66 2.89 -21.39 -15.00
C ARG A 66 2.02 -20.15 -15.12
N LYS A 67 1.64 -19.80 -16.34
CA LYS A 67 0.82 -18.60 -16.63
C LYS A 67 -0.53 -18.60 -15.89
N TYR A 68 -1.14 -19.77 -15.75
CA TYR A 68 -2.51 -19.92 -15.21
C TYR A 68 -2.56 -20.34 -13.74
N ASP A 69 -1.41 -20.56 -13.10
CA ASP A 69 -1.38 -20.93 -11.68
C ASP A 69 -2.02 -19.83 -10.81
N HIS A 70 -2.64 -20.21 -9.70
CA HIS A 70 -3.23 -19.23 -8.79
C HIS A 70 -2.16 -18.30 -8.20
N ILE A 71 -2.38 -16.98 -8.25
CA ILE A 71 -1.34 -16.01 -7.88
C ILE A 71 -1.20 -15.80 -6.37
N THR A 72 -2.29 -15.93 -5.61
CA THR A 72 -2.29 -15.72 -4.16
C THR A 72 -1.28 -16.60 -3.40
N PRO A 73 -1.19 -17.93 -3.62
CA PRO A 73 -0.19 -18.75 -2.93
C PRO A 73 1.24 -18.40 -3.34
N ILE A 74 1.46 -17.96 -4.59
CA ILE A 74 2.77 -17.52 -5.07
C ILE A 74 3.21 -16.26 -4.32
N LEU A 75 2.32 -15.27 -4.20
CA LEU A 75 2.60 -14.06 -3.44
C LEU A 75 2.83 -14.36 -1.95
N SER A 76 2.06 -15.29 -1.38
CA SER A 76 2.23 -15.75 0.00
C SER A 76 3.59 -16.39 0.24
N SER A 77 4.04 -17.28 -0.65
CA SER A 77 5.36 -17.93 -0.57
C SER A 77 6.53 -16.95 -0.67
N LEU A 78 6.33 -15.81 -1.35
CA LEU A 78 7.32 -14.75 -1.47
C LEU A 78 7.19 -13.69 -0.36
N HIS A 79 6.16 -13.80 0.50
CA HIS A 79 5.75 -12.75 1.44
C HIS A 79 5.51 -11.38 0.76
N TRP A 80 5.08 -11.39 -0.50
CA TRP A 80 4.84 -10.17 -1.29
C TRP A 80 3.41 -9.71 -1.14
N LEU A 81 3.24 -8.45 -0.74
CA LEU A 81 1.92 -7.83 -0.63
C LEU A 81 1.46 -7.30 -2.01
N PRO A 82 0.20 -7.47 -2.45
CA PRO A 82 -0.26 -6.92 -3.72
C PRO A 82 -0.19 -5.39 -3.75
N VAL A 83 0.05 -4.80 -4.94
CA VAL A 83 0.19 -3.34 -5.14
C VAL A 83 -0.90 -2.53 -4.44
N LYS A 84 -2.17 -2.97 -4.50
CA LYS A 84 -3.29 -2.27 -3.85
C LYS A 84 -3.08 -2.12 -2.33
N PHE A 85 -2.65 -3.18 -1.67
CA PHE A 85 -2.43 -3.18 -0.23
C PHE A 85 -1.12 -2.45 0.13
N GLN A 86 -0.11 -2.46 -0.74
CA GLN A 86 1.09 -1.62 -0.58
C GLN A 86 0.75 -0.12 -0.63
N ILE A 87 -0.14 0.27 -1.54
CA ILE A 87 -0.68 1.64 -1.60
C ILE A 87 -1.38 2.00 -0.29
N HIS A 88 -2.26 1.14 0.22
CA HIS A 88 -2.95 1.37 1.50
C HIS A 88 -1.96 1.49 2.67
N TYR A 89 -0.98 0.58 2.75
CA TYR A 89 0.06 0.61 3.77
C TYR A 89 0.83 1.94 3.77
N ASN A 90 1.30 2.36 2.59
CA ASN A 90 2.07 3.61 2.46
C ASN A 90 1.20 4.86 2.69
N LEU A 91 -0.07 4.83 2.28
CA LEU A 91 -1.04 5.89 2.57
C LEU A 91 -1.21 6.06 4.08
N LEU A 92 -1.47 4.97 4.80
CA LEU A 92 -1.67 4.96 6.25
C LEU A 92 -0.39 5.33 7.01
N LEU A 93 0.78 4.89 6.53
CA LEU A 93 2.07 5.30 7.06
C LEU A 93 2.28 6.82 6.94
N LEU A 94 1.87 7.41 5.81
CA LEU A 94 1.92 8.85 5.63
C LEU A 94 0.91 9.57 6.53
N THR A 95 -0.30 9.02 6.69
CA THR A 95 -1.30 9.53 7.64
C THR A 95 -0.77 9.54 9.07
N TYR A 96 -0.11 8.47 9.52
CA TYR A 96 0.52 8.44 10.84
C TYR A 96 1.60 9.51 10.98
N LYS A 97 2.49 9.63 9.99
CA LYS A 97 3.57 10.64 10.02
C LYS A 97 3.02 12.06 10.07
N THR A 98 2.01 12.36 9.27
CA THR A 98 1.37 13.69 9.24
C THR A 98 0.68 13.98 10.58
N LEU A 99 -0.05 13.02 11.16
CA LEU A 99 -0.71 13.18 12.46
C LEU A 99 0.26 13.45 13.62
N ASN A 100 1.47 12.90 13.55
CA ASN A 100 2.52 13.06 14.55
C ASN A 100 3.52 14.18 14.23
N GLY A 101 3.23 15.06 13.25
CA GLY A 101 4.08 16.20 12.92
C GLY A 101 5.40 15.85 12.21
N LEU A 102 5.57 14.60 11.76
CA LEU A 102 6.77 14.12 11.07
C LEU A 102 6.77 14.44 9.56
N SER A 103 5.71 15.05 9.04
CA SER A 103 5.59 15.41 7.61
C SER A 103 4.88 16.74 7.44
N PRO A 104 5.56 17.79 6.91
CA PRO A 104 5.02 19.14 6.88
C PRO A 104 4.03 19.42 5.74
N CYS A 105 4.13 18.73 4.60
CA CYS A 105 3.46 19.16 3.36
C CYS A 105 1.97 18.77 3.23
N ILE A 106 1.50 17.78 3.99
CA ILE A 106 0.17 17.17 3.79
C ILE A 106 -0.73 17.32 5.04
N PHE A 107 -0.19 17.91 6.11
CA PHE A 107 -0.89 18.12 7.38
C PHE A 107 -2.21 18.91 7.21
N SER A 108 -2.21 19.93 6.35
CA SER A 108 -3.39 20.78 6.10
C SER A 108 -4.58 20.05 5.44
N LEU A 109 -4.38 18.82 4.95
CA LEU A 109 -5.42 18.03 4.30
C LEU A 109 -6.16 17.07 5.24
N LEU A 110 -5.71 16.93 6.49
CA LEU A 110 -6.29 16.02 7.47
C LEU A 110 -6.80 16.77 8.70
N THR A 111 -8.04 16.51 9.09
CA THR A 111 -8.65 17.13 10.27
C THR A 111 -8.96 16.05 11.31
N ARG A 112 -8.47 16.23 12.54
CA ARG A 112 -8.81 15.33 13.65
C ARG A 112 -10.29 15.46 13.99
N TYR A 113 -10.93 14.34 14.26
CA TYR A 113 -12.32 14.31 14.71
C TYR A 113 -12.41 14.84 16.14
N ASN A 114 -13.01 16.01 16.31
CA ASN A 114 -13.30 16.58 17.63
C ASN A 114 -14.81 16.81 17.77
N PRO A 115 -15.55 15.92 18.47
CA PRO A 115 -16.98 16.10 18.67
C PRO A 115 -17.25 17.24 19.65
N SER A 116 -18.33 18.00 19.42
CA SER A 116 -18.77 19.08 20.32
C SER A 116 -19.20 18.61 21.72
N ARG A 117 -19.43 17.30 21.88
CA ARG A 117 -19.88 16.66 23.12
C ARG A 117 -18.95 15.50 23.46
N PHE A 118 -18.80 15.20 24.75
CA PHE A 118 -18.00 14.06 25.19
C PHE A 118 -18.64 12.75 24.72
N LEU A 119 -17.96 12.05 23.82
CA LEU A 119 -18.39 10.76 23.26
C LEU A 119 -17.33 9.71 23.54
N ARG A 120 -17.75 8.45 23.63
CA ARG A 120 -16.84 7.29 23.76
C ARG A 120 -15.81 7.22 22.62
N SER A 121 -16.15 7.76 21.45
CA SER A 121 -15.26 7.83 20.28
C SER A 121 -14.26 8.98 20.30
N GLN A 122 -14.36 9.94 21.23
CA GLN A 122 -13.51 11.14 21.24
C GLN A 122 -12.02 10.83 21.38
N ASN A 123 -11.67 9.81 22.19
CA ASN A 123 -10.27 9.42 22.42
C ASN A 123 -9.75 8.38 21.43
N SER A 124 -10.55 7.96 20.44
CA SER A 124 -10.17 6.91 19.49
C SER A 124 -9.27 7.39 18.33
N GLY A 125 -8.86 8.66 18.32
CA GLY A 125 -7.94 9.19 17.30
C GLY A 125 -8.49 9.15 15.87
N LEU A 126 -9.80 9.32 15.70
CA LEU A 126 -10.47 9.32 14.40
C LEU A 126 -10.16 10.59 13.59
N LEU A 127 -10.31 10.48 12.27
CA LEU A 127 -10.22 11.59 11.33
C LEU A 127 -11.60 11.95 10.76
N VAL A 128 -11.80 13.23 10.45
CA VAL A 128 -13.00 13.67 9.74
C VAL A 128 -12.91 13.21 8.29
N VAL A 129 -13.93 12.49 7.82
CA VAL A 129 -14.07 12.14 6.40
C VAL A 129 -14.85 13.26 5.71
N PRO A 130 -14.23 14.05 4.79
CA PRO A 130 -14.92 15.14 4.14
C PRO A 130 -16.04 14.62 3.24
N ARG A 131 -17.15 15.38 3.18
CA ARG A 131 -18.22 15.11 2.21
C ARG A 131 -17.70 15.43 0.81
N ILE A 132 -17.94 14.51 -0.12
CA ILE A 132 -17.50 14.63 -1.51
C ILE A 132 -18.71 14.80 -2.41
N ALA A 133 -18.67 15.76 -3.33
CA ALA A 133 -19.71 15.94 -4.34
C ALA A 133 -19.63 14.86 -5.45
N LYS A 134 -18.43 14.34 -5.71
CA LYS A 134 -18.17 13.35 -6.77
C LYS A 134 -17.51 12.11 -6.18
N SER A 135 -18.28 11.02 -6.08
CA SER A 135 -17.81 9.73 -5.52
C SER A 135 -16.57 9.17 -6.23
N THR A 136 -16.44 9.39 -7.54
CA THR A 136 -15.34 8.83 -8.35
C THR A 136 -14.02 9.58 -8.19
N LYS A 137 -13.95 10.87 -8.52
CA LYS A 137 -12.71 11.67 -8.41
C LYS A 137 -12.46 12.13 -6.98
N GLY A 138 -13.49 12.65 -6.32
CA GLY A 138 -13.40 13.13 -4.94
C GLY A 138 -13.15 12.00 -3.95
N GLY A 139 -13.73 10.82 -4.19
CA GLY A 139 -13.50 9.67 -3.33
C GLY A 139 -12.10 9.06 -3.44
N ARG A 140 -11.30 9.48 -4.43
CA ARG A 140 -9.92 9.02 -4.64
C ARG A 140 -8.88 10.01 -4.11
N THR A 141 -9.27 11.19 -3.63
CA THR A 141 -8.31 12.15 -3.11
C THR A 141 -7.70 11.64 -1.80
N PHE A 142 -6.47 12.06 -1.51
CA PHE A 142 -5.82 11.76 -0.24
C PHE A 142 -6.68 12.21 0.95
N SER A 143 -7.24 13.42 0.89
CA SER A 143 -8.10 14.01 1.92
C SER A 143 -9.36 13.20 2.23
N HIS A 144 -9.82 12.34 1.32
CA HIS A 144 -10.96 11.46 1.55
C HIS A 144 -10.54 10.02 1.86
N LEU A 145 -9.66 9.43 1.04
CA LEU A 145 -9.22 8.04 1.19
C LEU A 145 -8.45 7.81 2.49
N ALA A 146 -7.57 8.73 2.87
CA ALA A 146 -6.73 8.54 4.06
C ALA A 146 -7.57 8.51 5.35
N PRO A 147 -8.46 9.48 5.63
CA PRO A 147 -9.38 9.39 6.77
C PRO A 147 -10.25 8.13 6.76
N LYS A 148 -10.76 7.74 5.58
CA LYS A 148 -11.61 6.55 5.44
C LYS A 148 -10.87 5.26 5.82
N LEU A 149 -9.66 5.06 5.30
CA LEU A 149 -8.84 3.89 5.62
C LEU A 149 -8.29 3.95 7.05
N TRP A 150 -7.94 5.13 7.56
CA TRP A 150 -7.49 5.31 8.93
C TRP A 150 -8.57 4.90 9.92
N ASN A 151 -9.81 5.36 9.71
CA ASN A 151 -10.92 5.06 10.60
C ASN A 151 -11.35 3.58 10.56
N SER A 152 -10.97 2.81 9.53
CA SER A 152 -11.18 1.36 9.49
C SER A 152 -10.12 0.57 10.27
N LEU A 153 -9.05 1.20 10.76
CA LEU A 153 -8.01 0.51 11.52
C LEU A 153 -8.46 0.20 12.95
N PRO A 154 -8.07 -0.96 13.50
CA PRO A 154 -8.25 -1.27 14.91
C PRO A 154 -7.53 -0.27 15.82
N ASP A 155 -8.09 -0.02 17.00
CA ASP A 155 -7.51 0.90 18.00
C ASP A 155 -6.08 0.54 18.38
N GLY A 156 -5.77 -0.75 18.52
CA GLY A 156 -4.42 -1.22 18.83
C GLY A 156 -3.37 -0.90 17.75
N VAL A 157 -3.78 -0.73 16.49
CA VAL A 157 -2.89 -0.28 15.41
C VAL A 157 -2.75 1.25 15.44
N ARG A 158 -3.87 1.97 15.60
CA ARG A 158 -3.89 3.44 15.58
C ARG A 158 -3.16 4.07 16.77
N GLY A 159 -3.39 3.54 17.98
CA GLY A 159 -2.76 3.98 19.22
C GLY A 159 -1.34 3.45 19.41
N SER A 160 -0.58 3.28 18.33
CA SER A 160 0.84 2.92 18.43
C SER A 160 1.65 4.14 18.86
N ASP A 161 2.52 3.99 19.85
CA ASP A 161 3.30 5.12 20.41
C ASP A 161 4.44 5.55 19.48
N THR A 162 5.01 4.60 18.74
CA THR A 162 6.17 4.85 17.87
C THR A 162 5.89 4.46 16.42
N LEU A 163 6.59 5.14 15.50
CA LEU A 163 6.54 4.82 14.07
C LEU A 163 6.95 3.36 13.78
N SER A 164 7.90 2.82 14.54
CA SER A 164 8.37 1.43 14.36
C SER A 164 7.28 0.43 14.72
N GLN A 165 6.65 0.60 15.89
CA GLN A 165 5.51 -0.22 16.31
C GLN A 165 4.34 -0.10 15.34
N PHE A 166 4.02 1.12 14.90
CA PHE A 166 2.98 1.34 13.90
C PHE A 166 3.24 0.57 12.61
N LYS A 167 4.46 0.64 12.05
CA LYS A 167 4.85 -0.11 10.84
C LYS A 167 4.65 -1.62 11.03
N CYS A 168 5.09 -2.15 12.16
CA CYS A 168 4.97 -3.58 12.46
C CYS A 168 3.50 -4.00 12.55
N ARG A 169 2.71 -3.34 13.40
CA ARG A 169 1.29 -3.64 13.60
C ARG A 169 0.47 -3.45 12.31
N LEU A 170 0.75 -2.40 11.56
CA LEU A 170 0.10 -2.13 10.28
C LEU A 170 0.42 -3.21 9.25
N LYS A 171 1.68 -3.66 9.17
CA LYS A 171 2.07 -4.74 8.25
C LYS A 171 1.33 -6.03 8.60
N THR A 172 1.25 -6.38 9.88
CA THR A 172 0.48 -7.55 10.34
C THR A 172 -0.99 -7.46 9.95
N TYR A 173 -1.64 -6.32 10.24
CA TYR A 173 -3.05 -6.08 9.91
C TYR A 173 -3.33 -6.17 8.40
N VAL A 174 -2.48 -5.53 7.59
CA VAL A 174 -2.65 -5.53 6.14
C VAL A 174 -2.38 -6.90 5.54
N CYS A 175 -1.47 -7.69 6.13
CA CYS A 175 -1.27 -9.09 5.73
C CYS A 175 -2.47 -9.97 6.09
N SER A 176 -3.05 -9.83 7.28
CA SER A 176 -4.23 -10.62 7.69
C SER A 176 -5.50 -10.29 6.89
N GLU A 177 -5.60 -9.08 6.34
CA GLU A 177 -6.70 -8.71 5.43
C GLU A 177 -6.58 -9.36 4.04
N PHE A 178 -5.40 -9.85 3.67
CA PHE A 178 -5.14 -10.41 2.34
C PHE A 178 -4.95 -11.92 2.32
N TYR A 179 -4.24 -12.46 3.32
CA TYR A 179 -3.95 -13.90 3.48
C TYR A 179 -4.93 -14.54 4.44
#